data_AF-A0AAU9LG66-F1
#
_entry.id   AF-A0AAU9LG66-F1
#
_cell.length_a   1.000
_cell.length_b   1.000
_cell.length_c   1.000
_cell.angle_alpha   90.00
_cell.angle_beta   90.00
_cell.angle_gamma   90.00
#
_symmetry.space_group_name_H-M   'P 1'
#
loop_
_entity.id
_entity.type
_entity.pdbx_description
1 polymer ?
#
loop_
_entity_poly.entity_id
_entity_poly.type
_entity_poly.pdbx_seq_one_letter_code
_entity_poly.pdbx_strand_id
1 'polypeptide(L)'
;MLCVLFHAVNQCDDSGFVNFPSTSLNCRRNLTSTSTNLSQIKAKESPRMSSLKSGIEVKSNESGIINNSDDSNGMIRHEISTKGKRSTNIVWHKCSVEKIDRQELLQQKGCVIWITGLSGSGKSTLACALTRALHSQGKLTYVLDGDNVRHGLNRDLTFKPEDRAENIRRIGEVAKLFSDAGIICIASVISPYRKDRDAIRSLLPDGDFIEVFMDMPLRICEARDPKGLYKLARAGKIKGFTGVDDPYEPPLNSEIVLEYEGDVCPSPEVMADKVICYLDAKGYLRA
;
A
#
# COMPACT_ATOMS: atom_id res chain seq x y z
N MET A 1 -6.34 6.08 45.33
CA MET A 1 -6.35 5.37 46.63
C MET A 1 -7.36 4.24 46.48
N LEU A 2 -7.10 2.94 46.56
CA LEU A 2 -5.91 2.08 46.71
C LEU A 2 -6.47 0.64 46.44
N CYS A 3 -5.62 -0.32 46.04
CA CYS A 3 -5.89 -1.77 45.91
C CYS A 3 -6.82 -2.17 44.74
N VAL A 4 -6.45 -3.08 43.84
CA VAL A 4 -5.89 -4.41 44.12
C VAL A 4 -4.77 -4.75 43.13
N LEU A 5 -3.60 -5.05 43.67
CA LEU A 5 -2.46 -5.67 43.01
C LEU A 5 -2.28 -7.05 43.65
N PHE A 6 -1.67 -7.98 42.89
CA PHE A 6 -1.10 -9.28 43.30
C PHE A 6 -1.98 -10.55 43.32
N HIS A 7 -1.80 -11.33 42.25
CA HIS A 7 -1.63 -12.81 42.13
C HIS A 7 -2.37 -13.23 40.84
N ALA A 8 -1.73 -13.66 39.75
CA ALA A 8 -0.88 -14.83 39.70
C ALA A 8 0.15 -14.75 38.56
N VAL A 9 1.39 -15.06 38.93
CA VAL A 9 2.48 -15.49 38.06
C VAL A 9 2.46 -17.03 38.07
N ASN A 10 2.81 -17.62 36.93
CA ASN A 10 3.06 -19.05 36.68
C ASN A 10 1.86 -19.96 36.40
N GLN A 11 1.65 -20.25 35.11
CA GLN A 11 1.52 -21.61 34.57
C GLN A 11 1.74 -21.56 33.04
N CYS A 12 3.00 -21.73 32.63
CA CYS A 12 3.35 -22.15 31.28
C CYS A 12 3.50 -23.67 31.31
N ASP A 13 2.71 -24.38 30.49
CA ASP A 13 2.95 -25.79 30.18
C ASP A 13 3.56 -25.91 28.77
N ASP A 14 4.48 -26.85 28.61
CA ASP A 14 5.42 -27.08 27.48
C ASP A 14 4.77 -27.55 26.15
N SER A 15 3.62 -26.98 25.76
CA SER A 15 2.98 -27.30 24.46
C SER A 15 2.41 -26.10 23.69
N GLY A 16 2.64 -24.86 24.13
CA GLY A 16 2.49 -23.68 23.26
C GLY A 16 1.06 -23.35 22.76
N PHE A 17 0.00 -23.86 23.41
CA PHE A 17 -1.38 -23.46 23.13
C PHE A 17 -2.05 -22.84 24.36
N VAL A 18 -2.62 -21.64 24.20
CA VAL A 18 -3.44 -20.97 25.21
C VAL A 18 -4.88 -21.47 25.08
N ASN A 19 -5.38 -22.18 26.10
CA ASN A 19 -6.79 -22.57 26.19
C ASN A 19 -7.64 -21.37 26.62
N PHE A 20 -8.55 -20.93 25.76
CA PHE A 20 -9.61 -19.99 26.14
C PHE A 20 -10.86 -20.77 26.59
N PRO A 21 -11.53 -20.40 27.70
CA PRO A 21 -12.78 -21.01 28.10
C PRO A 21 -13.89 -20.66 27.11
N SER A 22 -14.59 -21.69 26.61
CA SER A 22 -15.75 -21.54 25.73
C SER A 22 -16.97 -21.04 26.51
N THR A 23 -17.18 -19.74 26.56
CA THR A 23 -18.49 -19.18 26.94
C THR A 23 -19.36 -19.06 25.71
N SER A 24 -20.40 -19.90 25.64
CA SER A 24 -21.45 -19.86 24.63
C SER A 24 -22.22 -18.53 24.68
N LEU A 25 -22.00 -17.65 23.72
CA LEU A 25 -22.87 -16.48 23.47
C LEU A 25 -23.99 -16.90 22.51
N ASN A 26 -25.16 -17.20 23.09
CA ASN A 26 -26.41 -17.35 22.34
C ASN A 26 -26.85 -15.99 21.78
N CYS A 27 -26.51 -15.70 20.53
CA CYS A 27 -27.07 -14.56 19.80
C CYS A 27 -28.32 -15.02 19.01
N ARG A 28 -29.51 -14.95 19.63
CA ARG A 28 -30.78 -14.99 18.89
C ARG A 28 -31.01 -13.62 18.27
N ARG A 29 -30.82 -13.48 16.96
CA ARG A 29 -31.41 -12.37 16.17
C ARG A 29 -32.68 -12.87 15.51
N ASN A 30 -33.82 -12.32 15.93
CA ASN A 30 -35.09 -12.47 15.24
C ASN A 30 -35.03 -11.66 13.93
N LEU A 31 -34.86 -12.35 12.81
CA LEU A 31 -35.06 -11.80 11.47
C LEU A 31 -36.43 -12.26 10.98
N THR A 32 -37.43 -11.40 11.05
CA THR A 32 -38.68 -11.55 10.30
C THR A 32 -38.42 -11.12 8.86
N SER A 33 -38.18 -12.07 7.97
CA SER A 33 -38.07 -11.82 6.53
C SER A 33 -39.46 -11.82 5.88
N THR A 34 -39.95 -10.65 5.48
CA THR A 34 -40.96 -10.55 4.42
C THR A 34 -40.28 -10.80 3.09
N SER A 35 -40.62 -11.92 2.45
CA SER A 35 -40.12 -12.33 1.15
C SER A 35 -40.69 -11.46 0.03
N THR A 36 -39.86 -10.62 -0.59
CA THR A 36 -40.12 -10.08 -1.92
C THR A 36 -39.20 -10.79 -2.92
N ASN A 37 -39.82 -11.38 -3.95
CA ASN A 37 -39.19 -12.14 -5.00
C ASN A 37 -38.09 -11.34 -5.73
N LEU A 38 -36.83 -11.75 -5.57
CA LEU A 38 -35.73 -11.38 -6.45
C LEU A 38 -35.45 -12.56 -7.37
N SER A 39 -35.68 -12.37 -8.67
CA SER A 39 -35.39 -13.36 -9.70
C SER A 39 -33.89 -13.66 -9.77
N GLN A 40 -33.54 -14.93 -9.89
CA GLN A 40 -32.15 -15.39 -10.03
C GLN A 40 -31.59 -14.96 -11.39
N ILE A 41 -30.42 -14.29 -11.38
CA ILE A 41 -29.65 -13.98 -12.58
C ILE A 41 -29.04 -15.28 -13.11
N LYS A 42 -29.52 -15.77 -14.26
CA LYS A 42 -28.94 -16.92 -14.96
C LYS A 42 -27.67 -16.51 -15.71
N ALA A 43 -26.57 -17.20 -15.45
CA ALA A 43 -25.36 -17.13 -16.29
C ALA A 43 -25.68 -17.71 -17.69
N LYS A 44 -25.30 -16.98 -18.75
CA LYS A 44 -25.39 -17.48 -20.14
C LYS A 44 -24.32 -18.53 -20.36
N GLU A 45 -24.74 -19.76 -20.68
CA GLU A 45 -23.85 -20.83 -21.13
C GLU A 45 -23.22 -20.48 -22.48
N SER A 46 -21.91 -20.73 -22.61
CA SER A 46 -21.15 -20.56 -23.85
C SER A 46 -21.47 -21.70 -24.83
N PRO A 47 -21.64 -21.45 -26.15
CA PRO A 47 -21.90 -22.52 -27.09
C PRO A 47 -20.66 -23.39 -27.33
N ARG A 48 -20.86 -24.71 -27.34
CA ARG A 48 -19.87 -25.73 -27.70
C ARG A 48 -19.30 -25.51 -29.11
N MET A 49 -17.98 -25.65 -29.24
CA MET A 49 -17.27 -25.77 -30.51
C MET A 49 -17.73 -27.01 -31.29
N SER A 50 -18.19 -26.81 -32.52
CA SER A 50 -18.21 -27.83 -33.56
C SER A 50 -17.38 -27.36 -34.75
N SER A 51 -16.42 -28.20 -35.11
CA SER A 51 -15.48 -28.10 -36.22
C SER A 51 -16.14 -27.88 -37.58
N LEU A 52 -15.67 -26.88 -38.33
CA LEU A 52 -15.75 -26.82 -39.80
C LEU A 52 -14.51 -26.09 -40.34
N LYS A 53 -13.77 -26.81 -41.19
CA LYS A 53 -12.64 -26.31 -41.97
C LYS A 53 -13.17 -25.44 -43.12
N SER A 54 -12.58 -24.28 -43.33
CA SER A 54 -12.23 -23.77 -44.66
C SER A 54 -11.30 -22.58 -44.51
N GLY A 55 -10.17 -22.64 -45.21
CA GLY A 55 -9.14 -21.60 -45.20
C GLY A 55 -9.57 -20.38 -46.00
N ILE A 56 -9.24 -19.21 -45.48
CA ILE A 56 -9.13 -17.97 -46.24
C ILE A 56 -7.87 -17.27 -45.75
N GLU A 57 -6.86 -17.21 -46.61
CA GLU A 57 -5.68 -16.36 -46.48
C GLU A 57 -6.11 -14.89 -46.46
N VAL A 58 -5.55 -14.08 -45.56
CA VAL A 58 -5.54 -12.62 -45.72
C VAL A 58 -4.13 -12.10 -45.52
N LYS A 59 -3.57 -11.65 -46.65
CA LYS A 59 -2.25 -11.04 -46.80
C LYS A 59 -2.15 -9.76 -45.98
N SER A 60 -1.00 -9.58 -45.35
CA SER A 60 -0.49 -8.30 -44.89
C SER A 60 -0.41 -7.32 -46.06
N ASN A 61 -1.03 -6.14 -45.93
CA ASN A 61 -0.62 -4.96 -46.67
C ASN A 61 -0.77 -3.74 -45.77
N GLU A 62 0.38 -3.15 -45.45
CA GLU A 62 0.49 -1.75 -45.09
C GLU A 62 0.11 -0.90 -46.31
N SER A 63 -0.78 0.06 -46.11
CA SER A 63 -0.74 1.34 -46.81
C SER A 63 -1.64 2.34 -46.08
N GLY A 64 -1.02 3.35 -45.49
CA GLY A 64 -1.73 4.50 -44.98
C GLY A 64 -2.27 5.32 -46.14
N ILE A 65 -3.56 5.69 -46.06
CA ILE A 65 -4.11 6.85 -46.76
C ILE A 65 -5.11 7.49 -45.79
N ILE A 66 -4.77 8.70 -45.33
CA ILE A 66 -5.67 9.62 -44.64
C ILE A 66 -6.58 10.19 -45.71
N ASN A 67 -7.90 10.01 -45.57
CA ASN A 67 -8.89 10.83 -46.26
C ASN A 67 -9.93 11.29 -45.24
N ASN A 68 -9.88 12.59 -44.93
CA ASN A 68 -10.99 13.29 -44.30
C ASN A 68 -12.08 13.47 -45.36
N SER A 69 -13.28 12.99 -45.06
CA SER A 69 -14.49 13.49 -45.69
C SER A 69 -15.59 13.48 -44.64
N ASP A 70 -16.05 14.69 -44.35
CA ASP A 70 -17.18 14.99 -43.48
C ASP A 70 -18.41 14.19 -43.90
N ASP A 71 -19.03 13.51 -42.94
CA ASP A 71 -20.45 13.25 -43.04
C ASP A 71 -21.12 13.42 -41.68
N SER A 72 -22.11 14.30 -41.71
CA SER A 72 -22.80 14.86 -40.57
C SER A 72 -23.93 13.93 -40.16
N ASN A 73 -23.70 13.09 -39.15
CA ASN A 73 -24.78 12.57 -38.31
C ASN A 73 -24.19 12.15 -36.96
N GLY A 74 -24.35 13.04 -35.97
CA GLY A 74 -23.76 12.93 -34.64
C GLY A 74 -24.31 11.77 -33.81
N MET A 75 -23.84 10.56 -34.09
CA MET A 75 -23.62 9.53 -33.07
C MET A 75 -22.12 9.39 -32.91
N ILE A 76 -21.58 9.93 -31.81
CA ILE A 76 -20.20 9.62 -31.40
C ILE A 76 -20.16 8.11 -31.12
N ARG A 77 -19.73 7.34 -32.12
CA ARG A 77 -19.33 5.96 -31.91
C ARG A 77 -18.06 6.03 -31.07
N HIS A 78 -18.21 5.92 -29.75
CA HIS A 78 -17.07 5.66 -28.88
C HIS A 78 -16.44 4.36 -29.37
N GLU A 79 -15.29 4.46 -30.05
CA GLU A 79 -14.50 3.29 -30.39
C GLU A 79 -14.10 2.59 -29.10
N ILE A 80 -14.72 1.43 -28.86
CA ILE A 80 -14.35 0.52 -27.78
C ILE A 80 -13.05 -0.15 -28.21
N SER A 81 -11.93 0.56 -28.07
CA SER A 81 -10.62 0.00 -28.40
C SER A 81 -10.04 -0.76 -27.21
N THR A 82 -9.68 -2.03 -27.43
CA THR A 82 -8.84 -2.81 -26.52
C THR A 82 -7.34 -2.54 -26.74
N LYS A 83 -6.99 -1.70 -27.71
CA LYS A 83 -5.61 -1.33 -28.05
C LYS A 83 -5.35 0.14 -27.75
N GLY A 84 -4.51 0.40 -26.76
CA GLY A 84 -4.08 1.72 -26.33
C GLY A 84 -3.22 1.65 -25.05
N LYS A 85 -2.52 2.74 -24.70
CA LYS A 85 -1.69 2.80 -23.47
C LYS A 85 -2.51 2.99 -22.18
N ARG A 86 -3.82 3.22 -22.27
CA ARG A 86 -4.72 3.48 -21.14
C ARG A 86 -6.01 2.68 -21.29
N SER A 87 -6.56 2.27 -20.16
CA SER A 87 -7.87 1.63 -20.11
C SER A 87 -8.95 2.63 -20.53
N THR A 88 -9.67 2.30 -21.58
CA THR A 88 -10.87 3.00 -22.05
C THR A 88 -12.11 2.21 -21.61
N ASN A 89 -13.29 2.83 -21.58
CA ASN A 89 -14.57 2.18 -21.24
C ASN A 89 -14.69 1.66 -19.80
N ILE A 90 -14.12 2.39 -18.84
CA ILE A 90 -14.24 2.10 -17.41
C ILE A 90 -15.20 3.08 -16.72
N VAL A 91 -16.03 2.56 -15.82
CA VAL A 91 -16.97 3.35 -15.00
C VAL A 91 -16.68 3.03 -13.53
N TRP A 92 -16.62 4.06 -12.68
CA TRP A 92 -16.47 3.85 -11.25
C TRP A 92 -17.78 3.33 -10.63
N HIS A 93 -17.73 2.15 -10.04
CA HIS A 93 -18.89 1.56 -9.37
C HIS A 93 -18.95 2.04 -7.92
N LYS A 94 -19.97 2.83 -7.57
CA LYS A 94 -20.21 3.27 -6.19
C LYS A 94 -20.84 2.14 -5.38
N CYS A 95 -20.38 1.99 -4.13
CA CYS A 95 -20.98 1.10 -3.14
C CYS A 95 -21.74 1.94 -2.09
N SER A 96 -22.71 1.35 -1.40
CA SER A 96 -23.47 2.03 -0.34
C SER A 96 -22.68 2.24 0.95
N VAL A 97 -21.56 1.53 1.13
CA VAL A 97 -20.67 1.67 2.28
C VAL A 97 -19.50 2.57 1.88
N GLU A 98 -19.41 3.73 2.52
CA GLU A 98 -18.42 4.76 2.24
C GLU A 98 -17.20 4.68 3.17
N LYS A 99 -16.19 5.53 2.91
CA LYS A 99 -14.98 5.62 3.73
C LYS A 99 -15.33 5.93 5.19
N ILE A 100 -16.29 6.84 5.42
CA ILE A 100 -16.66 7.26 6.77
C ILE A 100 -17.28 6.11 7.58
N ASP A 101 -18.15 5.31 6.97
CA ASP A 101 -18.76 4.14 7.63
C ASP A 101 -17.69 3.13 8.10
N ARG A 102 -16.67 2.90 7.27
CA ARG A 102 -15.54 2.02 7.61
C ARG A 102 -14.70 2.59 8.74
N GLN A 103 -14.46 3.90 8.73
CA GLN A 103 -13.71 4.59 9.78
C GLN A 103 -14.45 4.56 11.12
N GLU A 104 -15.76 4.79 11.11
CA GLU A 104 -16.63 4.65 12.28
C GLU A 104 -16.61 3.22 12.82
N LEU A 105 -16.70 2.21 11.94
CA LEU A 105 -16.59 0.81 12.36
C LEU A 105 -15.25 0.49 13.03
N LEU A 106 -14.14 0.99 12.46
CA LEU A 106 -12.79 0.73 12.96
C LEU A 106 -12.37 1.67 14.11
N GLN A 107 -13.16 2.70 14.42
CA GLN A 107 -12.81 3.74 15.40
C GLN A 107 -11.43 4.38 15.13
N GLN A 108 -11.14 4.64 13.86
CA GLN A 108 -9.90 5.26 13.36
C GLN A 108 -10.13 5.85 11.96
N LYS A 109 -9.24 6.74 11.51
CA LYS A 109 -9.24 7.26 10.15
C LYS A 109 -8.14 6.62 9.32
N GLY A 110 -8.47 6.27 8.08
CA GLY A 110 -7.50 5.70 7.15
C GLY A 110 -6.55 6.78 6.62
N CYS A 111 -5.26 6.47 6.64
CA CYS A 111 -4.19 7.32 6.13
C CYS A 111 -3.02 6.49 5.63
N VAL A 112 -2.10 7.15 4.93
CA VAL A 112 -0.85 6.57 4.45
C VAL A 112 0.31 7.20 5.19
N ILE A 113 1.05 6.38 5.94
CA ILE A 113 2.33 6.72 6.55
C ILE A 113 3.40 6.27 5.57
N TRP A 114 4.00 7.23 4.87
CA TRP A 114 4.99 6.98 3.84
C TRP A 114 6.40 7.16 4.39
N ILE A 115 7.04 6.06 4.78
CA ILE A 115 8.38 6.07 5.35
C ILE A 115 9.40 6.00 4.21
N THR A 116 10.18 7.06 4.03
CA THR A 116 11.25 7.17 3.02
C THR A 116 12.63 7.34 3.66
N GLY A 117 13.68 6.87 2.99
CA GLY A 117 15.06 6.96 3.46
C GLY A 117 15.98 5.96 2.78
N LEU A 118 17.28 6.13 2.98
CA LEU A 118 18.32 5.25 2.43
C LEU A 118 18.16 3.78 2.88
N SER A 119 18.72 2.84 2.13
CA SER A 119 18.83 1.45 2.61
C SER A 119 19.56 1.42 3.96
N GLY A 120 19.16 0.57 4.90
CA GLY A 120 19.79 0.55 6.24
C GLY A 120 19.44 1.72 7.18
N SER A 121 18.60 2.68 6.76
CA SER A 121 18.17 3.78 7.64
C SER A 121 17.22 3.35 8.77
N GLY A 122 16.64 2.14 8.69
CA GLY A 122 15.74 1.61 9.74
C GLY A 122 14.24 1.67 9.42
N LYS A 123 13.85 1.94 8.16
CA LYS A 123 12.44 2.02 7.74
C LYS A 123 11.58 0.83 8.17
N SER A 124 11.99 -0.40 7.84
CA SER A 124 11.23 -1.61 8.17
C SER A 124 11.20 -1.85 9.68
N THR A 125 12.25 -1.46 10.40
CA THR A 125 12.31 -1.53 11.88
C THR A 125 11.30 -0.57 12.51
N LEU A 126 11.24 0.68 12.04
CA LEU A 126 10.22 1.64 12.44
C LEU A 126 8.81 1.14 12.11
N ALA A 127 8.59 0.66 10.89
CA ALA A 127 7.27 0.16 10.48
C ALA A 127 6.78 -0.97 11.40
N CYS A 128 7.67 -1.90 11.78
CA CYS A 128 7.36 -2.98 12.71
C CYS A 128 7.03 -2.46 14.12
N ALA A 129 7.86 -1.57 14.66
CA ALA A 129 7.63 -0.97 15.98
C ALA A 129 6.31 -0.17 16.04
N LEU A 130 6.05 0.63 15.00
CA LEU A 130 4.83 1.42 14.85
C LEU A 130 3.58 0.53 14.75
N THR A 131 3.61 -0.51 13.90
CA THR A 131 2.52 -1.47 13.80
C THR A 131 2.25 -2.15 15.15
N ARG A 132 3.30 -2.57 15.87
CA ARG A 132 3.15 -3.21 17.18
C ARG A 132 2.48 -2.28 18.19
N ALA A 133 2.93 -1.03 18.26
CA ALA A 133 2.41 -0.03 19.17
C ALA A 133 0.94 0.32 18.83
N LEU A 134 0.61 0.59 17.56
CA LEU A 134 -0.76 0.86 17.13
C LEU A 134 -1.70 -0.34 17.35
N HIS A 135 -1.23 -1.56 17.09
CA HIS A 135 -1.99 -2.78 17.37
C HIS A 135 -2.34 -2.91 18.86
N SER A 136 -1.39 -2.58 19.75
CA SER A 136 -1.65 -2.60 21.21
C SER A 136 -2.72 -1.59 21.65
N GLN A 137 -2.98 -0.55 20.84
CA GLN A 137 -4.04 0.44 21.04
C GLN A 137 -5.35 0.08 20.31
N GLY A 138 -5.46 -1.14 19.76
CA GLY A 138 -6.62 -1.60 19.02
C GLY A 138 -6.77 -0.97 17.63
N LYS A 139 -5.69 -0.43 17.05
CA LYS A 139 -5.71 0.19 15.72
C LYS A 139 -5.29 -0.80 14.64
N LEU A 140 -6.05 -0.82 13.56
CA LEU A 140 -5.81 -1.66 12.40
C LEU A 140 -4.79 -0.99 11.47
N THR A 141 -3.66 -1.66 11.27
CA THR A 141 -2.59 -1.20 10.38
C THR A 141 -2.22 -2.29 9.38
N TYR A 142 -1.61 -1.91 8.27
CA TYR A 142 -1.02 -2.86 7.33
C TYR A 142 0.29 -2.30 6.75
N VAL A 143 1.31 -3.14 6.64
CA VAL A 143 2.63 -2.73 6.17
C VAL A 143 2.85 -3.15 4.72
N LEU A 144 3.15 -2.17 3.85
CA LEU A 144 3.64 -2.36 2.50
C LEU A 144 5.15 -2.15 2.47
N ASP A 145 5.91 -3.22 2.71
CA ASP A 145 7.38 -3.18 2.63
C ASP A 145 7.85 -3.38 1.18
N GLY A 146 8.82 -2.57 0.76
CA GLY A 146 9.34 -2.55 -0.61
C GLY A 146 9.94 -3.87 -1.08
N ASP A 147 10.49 -4.70 -0.19
CA ASP A 147 10.98 -6.02 -0.55
C ASP A 147 9.84 -7.04 -0.62
N ASN A 148 8.90 -6.99 0.35
CA ASN A 148 7.76 -7.91 0.40
C ASN A 148 6.87 -7.81 -0.85
N VAL A 149 6.56 -6.59 -1.31
CA VAL A 149 5.72 -6.39 -2.49
C VAL A 149 6.37 -6.90 -3.77
N ARG A 150 7.71 -6.95 -3.83
CA ARG A 150 8.48 -7.48 -4.97
C ARG A 150 8.46 -9.01 -5.06
N HIS A 151 8.07 -9.72 -4.00
CA HIS A 151 7.78 -11.15 -4.09
C HIS A 151 6.40 -11.44 -4.70
N GLY A 152 5.52 -10.44 -4.76
CA GLY A 152 4.12 -10.57 -5.17
C GLY A 152 3.76 -9.66 -6.33
N LEU A 153 3.11 -8.53 -5.99
CA LEU A 153 2.53 -7.55 -6.92
C LEU A 153 3.56 -6.95 -7.90
N ASN A 154 4.79 -6.76 -7.44
CA ASN A 154 5.85 -6.06 -8.19
C ASN A 154 6.98 -7.01 -8.61
N ARG A 155 6.71 -8.31 -8.74
CA ARG A 155 7.70 -9.34 -9.10
C ARG A 155 8.29 -9.18 -10.51
N ASP A 156 7.57 -8.49 -11.39
CA ASP A 156 7.94 -8.19 -12.77
C ASP A 156 8.93 -7.01 -12.88
N LEU A 157 9.08 -6.22 -11.80
CA LEU A 157 9.89 -5.00 -11.81
C LEU A 157 11.31 -5.26 -11.34
N THR A 158 12.28 -4.69 -12.04
CA THR A 158 13.69 -4.70 -11.65
C THR A 158 14.04 -3.46 -10.80
N PHE A 159 15.30 -3.03 -10.84
CA PHE A 159 15.82 -1.87 -10.10
C PHE A 159 16.27 -0.74 -11.03
N LYS A 160 15.87 -0.73 -12.31
CA LYS A 160 16.05 0.41 -13.20
C LYS A 160 15.23 1.63 -12.73
N PRO A 161 15.60 2.87 -13.09
CA PRO A 161 14.87 4.07 -12.67
C PRO A 161 13.37 4.02 -13.02
N GLU A 162 13.01 3.57 -14.22
CA GLU A 162 11.62 3.42 -14.67
C GLU A 162 10.85 2.36 -13.87
N ASP A 163 11.48 1.24 -13.54
CA ASP A 163 10.90 0.18 -12.71
C ASP A 163 10.75 0.61 -11.25
N ARG A 164 11.62 1.49 -10.76
CA ARG A 164 11.48 2.12 -9.44
C ARG A 164 10.27 3.04 -9.42
N ALA A 165 10.11 3.89 -10.43
CA ALA A 165 8.96 4.78 -10.54
C ALA A 165 7.65 3.98 -10.59
N GLU A 166 7.59 2.92 -11.41
CA GLU A 166 6.42 2.04 -11.48
C GLU A 166 6.17 1.29 -10.16
N ASN A 167 7.22 0.83 -9.48
CA ASN A 167 7.12 0.20 -8.16
C ASN A 167 6.48 1.15 -7.15
N ILE A 168 6.95 2.40 -7.08
CA ILE A 168 6.39 3.42 -6.19
C ILE A 168 4.94 3.75 -6.58
N ARG A 169 4.65 3.90 -7.88
CA ARG A 169 3.29 4.15 -8.37
C ARG A 169 2.31 3.06 -7.93
N ARG A 170 2.66 1.78 -8.13
CA ARG A 170 1.81 0.64 -7.71
C ARG A 170 1.59 0.60 -6.20
N ILE A 171 2.65 0.81 -5.42
CA ILE A 171 2.55 0.84 -3.94
C ILE A 171 1.66 2.00 -3.49
N GLY A 172 1.79 3.18 -4.10
CA GLY A 172 0.96 4.35 -3.79
C GLY A 172 -0.52 4.12 -4.05
N GLU A 173 -0.88 3.52 -5.19
CA GLU A 173 -2.27 3.16 -5.50
C GLU A 173 -2.83 2.13 -4.50
N VAL A 174 -2.04 1.12 -4.13
CA VAL A 174 -2.45 0.14 -3.12
C VAL A 174 -2.60 0.80 -1.74
N ALA A 175 -1.67 1.67 -1.35
CA ALA A 175 -1.75 2.42 -0.10
C ALA A 175 -3.00 3.31 -0.04
N LYS A 176 -3.37 3.94 -1.16
CA LYS A 176 -4.63 4.67 -1.30
C LYS A 176 -5.84 3.78 -1.06
N LEU A 177 -5.87 2.55 -1.60
CA LEU A 177 -6.96 1.60 -1.36
C LEU A 177 -7.07 1.21 0.12
N PHE A 178 -5.94 1.00 0.80
CA PHE A 178 -5.95 0.73 2.25
C PHE A 178 -6.45 1.93 3.06
N SER A 179 -6.01 3.15 2.74
CA SER A 179 -6.51 4.37 3.37
C SER A 179 -8.01 4.56 3.14
N ASP A 180 -8.51 4.32 1.92
CA ASP A 180 -9.94 4.36 1.62
C ASP A 180 -10.74 3.29 2.38
N ALA A 181 -10.12 2.15 2.67
CA ALA A 181 -10.69 1.10 3.52
C ALA A 181 -10.72 1.46 5.02
N GLY A 182 -10.22 2.64 5.42
CA GLY A 182 -10.13 3.07 6.83
C GLY A 182 -8.90 2.55 7.57
N ILE A 183 -7.96 1.91 6.86
CA ILE A 183 -6.75 1.30 7.45
C ILE A 183 -5.62 2.34 7.48
N ILE A 184 -4.84 2.34 8.56
CA ILE A 184 -3.57 3.09 8.63
C ILE A 184 -2.51 2.27 7.87
N CYS A 185 -2.27 2.64 6.62
CA CYS A 185 -1.33 1.95 5.73
C CYS A 185 0.08 2.49 5.95
N ILE A 186 1.03 1.63 6.28
CA ILE A 186 2.43 2.00 6.49
C ILE A 186 3.25 1.50 5.29
N ALA A 187 3.68 2.41 4.42
CA ALA A 187 4.56 2.08 3.30
C ALA A 187 6.02 2.28 3.73
N SER A 188 6.80 1.19 3.74
CA SER A 188 8.24 1.20 4.07
C SER A 188 9.03 0.95 2.79
N VAL A 189 9.45 2.03 2.13
CA VAL A 189 10.09 1.98 0.81
C VAL A 189 11.25 2.98 0.72
N ILE A 190 12.24 2.73 -0.13
CA ILE A 190 13.31 3.73 -0.33
C ILE A 190 12.71 5.00 -0.97
N SER A 191 11.91 4.82 -2.02
CA SER A 191 11.27 5.90 -2.81
C SER A 191 12.20 7.10 -3.04
N PRO A 192 13.32 6.89 -3.77
CA PRO A 192 14.44 7.83 -3.79
C PRO A 192 14.13 9.15 -4.51
N TYR A 193 13.22 9.15 -5.48
CA TYR A 193 12.91 10.31 -6.30
C TYR A 193 11.74 11.09 -5.71
N ARG A 194 11.92 12.40 -5.50
CA ARG A 194 10.92 13.27 -4.88
C ARG A 194 9.67 13.35 -5.73
N LYS A 195 9.82 13.49 -7.05
CA LYS A 195 8.71 13.55 -8.01
C LYS A 195 7.73 12.36 -7.85
N ASP A 196 8.24 11.18 -7.52
CA ASP A 196 7.42 9.98 -7.39
C ASP A 196 6.64 10.00 -6.06
N ARG A 197 7.27 10.48 -4.98
CA ARG A 197 6.60 10.67 -3.68
C ARG A 197 5.53 11.76 -3.77
N ASP A 198 5.83 12.87 -4.44
CA ASP A 198 4.89 13.96 -4.69
C ASP A 198 3.70 13.48 -5.53
N ALA A 199 3.95 12.65 -6.54
CA ALA A 199 2.89 12.02 -7.31
C ALA A 199 1.97 11.18 -6.41
N ILE A 200 2.51 10.36 -5.50
CA ILE A 200 1.66 9.61 -4.56
C ILE A 200 0.88 10.54 -3.64
N ARG A 201 1.53 11.55 -3.06
CA ARG A 201 0.89 12.55 -2.20
C ARG A 201 -0.35 13.16 -2.86
N SER A 202 -0.25 13.51 -4.14
CA SER A 202 -1.38 14.07 -4.92
C SER A 202 -2.52 13.09 -5.25
N LEU A 203 -2.34 11.78 -5.04
CA LEU A 203 -3.40 10.78 -5.22
C LEU A 203 -4.38 10.73 -4.05
N LEU A 204 -3.97 11.25 -2.88
CA LEU A 204 -4.71 11.21 -1.63
C LEU A 204 -5.32 12.57 -1.28
N PRO A 205 -6.42 12.60 -0.50
CA PRO A 205 -6.91 13.84 0.08
C PRO A 205 -5.86 14.53 0.95
N ASP A 206 -5.95 15.86 1.05
CA ASP A 206 -5.04 16.65 1.88
C ASP A 206 -5.02 16.12 3.32
N GLY A 207 -3.82 15.87 3.83
CA GLY A 207 -3.57 15.33 5.17
C GLY A 207 -3.47 13.79 5.24
N ASP A 208 -4.09 13.06 4.32
CA ASP A 208 -4.11 11.58 4.36
C ASP A 208 -2.79 10.93 3.92
N PHE A 209 -1.84 11.71 3.40
CA PHE A 209 -0.48 11.29 3.12
C PHE A 209 0.50 11.97 4.10
N ILE A 210 1.15 11.15 4.93
CA ILE A 210 2.06 11.58 5.99
C ILE A 210 3.45 11.03 5.64
N GLU A 211 4.32 11.90 5.13
CA GLU A 211 5.69 11.55 4.78
C GLU A 211 6.58 11.56 6.01
N VAL A 212 7.19 10.42 6.29
CA VAL A 212 8.13 10.21 7.39
C VAL A 212 9.52 10.03 6.80
N PHE A 213 10.38 11.03 6.99
CA PHE A 213 11.75 11.00 6.51
C PHE A 213 12.69 10.39 7.55
N MET A 214 13.29 9.25 7.22
CA MET A 214 14.39 8.66 7.97
C MET A 214 15.70 9.34 7.56
N ASP A 215 16.03 10.48 8.20
CA ASP A 215 17.23 11.27 7.91
C ASP A 215 18.47 10.68 8.58
N MET A 216 18.89 9.53 8.07
CA MET A 216 20.07 8.82 8.52
C MET A 216 21.22 9.07 7.55
N PRO A 217 22.38 9.57 8.01
CA PRO A 217 23.53 9.78 7.14
C PRO A 217 23.95 8.49 6.41
N LEU A 218 24.37 8.63 5.16
CA LEU A 218 24.83 7.50 4.33
C LEU A 218 25.91 6.67 5.04
N ARG A 219 26.87 7.31 5.72
CA ARG A 219 27.94 6.64 6.46
C ARG A 219 27.42 5.67 7.52
N ILE A 220 26.32 6.01 8.20
CA ILE A 220 25.70 5.17 9.24
C ILE A 220 24.94 4.01 8.57
N CYS A 221 24.25 4.29 7.48
CA CYS A 221 23.57 3.27 6.68
C CYS A 221 24.55 2.22 6.13
N GLU A 222 25.70 2.67 5.60
CA GLU A 222 26.80 1.83 5.14
C GLU A 222 27.46 1.04 6.28
N ALA A 223 27.65 1.64 7.45
CA ALA A 223 28.21 0.93 8.60
C ALA A 223 27.29 -0.19 9.11
N ARG A 224 25.96 0.00 9.03
CA ARG A 224 24.97 -1.01 9.45
C ARG A 224 24.90 -2.18 8.48
N ASP A 225 24.85 -1.89 7.18
CA ASP A 225 24.72 -2.82 6.03
C ASP A 225 24.19 -4.23 6.35
N PRO A 226 22.98 -4.37 6.93
CA PRO A 226 22.50 -5.65 7.47
C PRO A 226 22.30 -6.72 6.40
N LYS A 227 22.17 -6.31 5.12
CA LYS A 227 21.98 -7.17 3.96
C LYS A 227 23.25 -7.30 3.11
N GLY A 228 24.36 -6.66 3.48
CA GLY A 228 25.60 -6.65 2.70
C GLY A 228 25.50 -5.91 1.35
N LEU A 229 24.44 -5.14 1.13
CA LEU A 229 24.14 -4.51 -0.17
C LEU A 229 25.08 -3.34 -0.47
N TYR A 230 25.46 -2.56 0.55
CA TYR A 230 26.43 -1.48 0.37
C TYR A 230 27.79 -2.02 0.00
N LYS A 231 28.26 -3.09 0.67
CA LYS A 231 29.51 -3.78 0.32
C LYS A 231 29.50 -4.28 -1.12
N LEU A 232 28.39 -4.87 -1.57
CA LEU A 232 28.24 -5.34 -2.96
C LEU A 232 28.22 -4.19 -3.98
N ALA A 233 27.55 -3.08 -3.66
CA ALA A 233 27.52 -1.88 -4.49
C ALA A 233 28.91 -1.23 -4.63
N ARG A 234 29.63 -1.07 -3.51
CA ARG A 234 31.00 -0.55 -3.48
C ARG A 234 31.98 -1.45 -4.24
N ALA A 235 31.76 -2.77 -4.24
CA ALA A 235 32.50 -3.73 -5.05
C ALA A 235 32.07 -3.76 -6.53
N GLY A 236 31.12 -2.92 -6.96
CA GLY A 236 30.64 -2.83 -8.33
C GLY A 236 29.75 -3.99 -8.79
N LYS A 237 29.34 -4.88 -7.87
CA LYS A 237 28.50 -6.05 -8.17
C LYS A 237 27.01 -5.69 -8.30
N ILE A 238 26.60 -4.59 -7.67
CA ILE A 238 25.26 -3.99 -7.82
C ILE A 238 25.46 -2.62 -8.45
N LYS A 239 24.71 -2.33 -9.52
CA LYS A 239 24.72 -1.04 -10.21
C LYS A 239 23.42 -0.28 -9.91
N GLY A 240 23.50 1.05 -9.90
CA GLY A 240 22.39 1.95 -9.61
C GLY A 240 21.89 1.86 -8.17
N PHE A 241 22.73 1.51 -7.21
CA PHE A 241 22.36 1.45 -5.81
C PHE A 241 22.18 2.86 -5.21
N THR A 242 21.01 3.11 -4.63
CA THR A 242 20.64 4.40 -4.06
C THR A 242 21.62 4.86 -2.98
N GLY A 243 22.14 6.08 -3.13
CA GLY A 243 23.13 6.69 -2.25
C GLY A 243 24.59 6.33 -2.60
N VAL A 244 24.84 5.41 -3.53
CA VAL A 244 26.19 5.06 -4.00
C VAL A 244 26.39 5.54 -5.45
N ASP A 245 25.62 5.00 -6.39
CA ASP A 245 25.70 5.31 -7.83
C ASP A 245 24.33 5.64 -8.45
N ASP A 246 23.28 5.78 -7.62
CA ASP A 246 21.97 6.37 -7.97
C ASP A 246 21.56 7.37 -6.87
N PRO A 247 20.93 8.52 -7.20
CA PRO A 247 20.66 9.57 -6.21
C PRO A 247 19.56 9.18 -5.21
N TYR A 248 19.62 9.78 -4.03
CA TYR A 248 18.51 9.87 -3.10
C TYR A 248 18.16 11.35 -2.94
N GLU A 249 16.92 11.72 -3.27
CA GLU A 249 16.43 13.09 -3.18
C GLU A 249 15.64 13.23 -1.87
N PRO A 250 16.22 13.79 -0.80
CA PRO A 250 15.52 13.93 0.48
C PRO A 250 14.24 14.77 0.33
N PRO A 251 13.19 14.50 1.12
CA PRO A 251 12.00 15.35 1.18
C PRO A 251 12.37 16.78 1.55
N LEU A 252 11.65 17.76 0.98
CA LEU A 252 11.84 19.17 1.35
C LEU A 252 10.90 19.60 2.47
N ASN A 253 9.70 19.00 2.54
CA ASN A 253 8.63 19.37 3.47
C ASN A 253 7.90 18.10 3.96
N SER A 254 8.61 17.18 4.59
CA SER A 254 7.98 15.99 5.21
C SER A 254 7.25 16.35 6.50
N GLU A 255 6.13 15.71 6.78
CA GLU A 255 5.37 15.90 8.03
C GLU A 255 6.18 15.51 9.28
N ILE A 256 7.03 14.48 9.16
CA ILE A 256 7.86 13.99 10.26
C ILE A 256 9.28 13.73 9.77
N VAL A 257 10.27 14.28 10.47
CA VAL A 257 11.69 13.95 10.28
C VAL A 257 12.19 13.16 11.50
N LEU A 258 12.88 12.05 11.24
CA LEU A 258 13.54 11.21 12.23
C LEU A 258 15.04 11.28 12.01
N GLU A 259 15.70 12.05 12.88
CA GLU A 259 17.08 12.49 12.70
C GLU A 259 18.06 11.66 13.50
N TYR A 260 19.31 11.65 13.03
CA TYR A 260 20.47 11.17 13.76
C TYR A 260 21.18 12.36 14.40
N GLU A 261 20.92 12.63 15.68
CA GLU A 261 21.50 13.76 16.42
C GLU A 261 22.58 13.29 17.41
N GLY A 262 23.71 14.00 17.47
CA GLY A 262 24.71 13.84 18.54
C GLY A 262 25.31 12.43 18.66
N ASP A 263 25.42 11.70 17.55
CA ASP A 263 25.82 10.28 17.49
C ASP A 263 24.85 9.28 18.16
N VAL A 264 23.62 9.72 18.45
CA VAL A 264 22.57 8.87 18.99
C VAL A 264 21.50 8.64 17.93
N CYS A 265 21.30 7.38 17.57
CA CYS A 265 20.10 6.98 16.83
C CYS A 265 18.98 6.73 17.83
N PRO A 266 17.81 7.39 17.71
CA PRO A 266 16.65 7.07 18.53
C PRO A 266 16.28 5.59 18.41
N SER A 267 15.76 5.00 19.49
CA SER A 267 15.25 3.64 19.44
C SER A 267 14.01 3.56 18.53
N PRO A 268 13.70 2.38 17.96
CA PRO A 268 12.49 2.19 17.17
C PRO A 268 11.20 2.58 17.90
N GLU A 269 11.14 2.34 19.21
CA GLU A 269 10.01 2.71 20.06
C GLU A 269 9.83 4.22 20.13
N VAL A 270 10.91 4.97 20.38
CA VAL A 270 10.86 6.45 20.44
C VAL A 270 10.46 7.05 19.09
N MET A 271 10.96 6.48 17.99
CA MET A 271 10.56 6.91 16.65
C MET A 271 9.08 6.61 16.37
N ALA A 272 8.59 5.44 16.77
CA ALA A 272 7.18 5.07 16.63
C ALA A 272 6.28 5.98 17.47
N ASP A 273 6.67 6.30 18.70
CA ASP A 273 5.92 7.21 19.57
C ASP A 273 5.78 8.60 18.94
N LYS A 274 6.83 9.13 18.31
CA LYS A 274 6.76 10.42 17.59
C LYS A 274 5.70 10.37 16.46
N VAL A 275 5.63 9.27 15.72
CA VAL A 275 4.61 9.08 14.67
C VAL A 275 3.22 8.96 15.27
N ILE A 276 3.05 8.20 16.35
CA ILE A 276 1.77 8.03 17.05
C ILE A 276 1.27 9.37 17.61
N CYS A 277 2.14 10.16 18.25
CA CYS A 277 1.80 11.49 18.74
C CYS A 277 1.29 12.39 17.61
N TYR A 278 1.92 12.33 16.44
CA TYR A 278 1.44 13.07 15.26
C TYR A 278 0.04 12.60 14.82
N LEU A 279 -0.18 11.29 14.74
CA LEU A 279 -1.49 10.72 14.36
C LEU A 279 -2.60 11.10 15.35
N ASP A 280 -2.32 11.06 16.66
CA ASP A 280 -3.28 11.43 17.70
C ASP A 280 -3.60 12.93 17.62
N ALA A 281 -2.57 13.78 17.50
CA ALA A 281 -2.74 15.23 17.38
C ALA A 281 -3.55 15.64 16.12
N LYS A 282 -3.45 14.86 15.04
CA LYS A 282 -4.23 15.05 13.80
C LYS A 282 -5.59 14.34 13.83
N GLY A 283 -5.91 13.60 14.89
CA GLY A 283 -7.19 12.94 15.07
C GLY A 283 -7.39 11.71 14.19
N TYR A 284 -6.31 11.03 13.77
CA TYR A 284 -6.39 9.78 12.99
C TYR A 284 -6.71 8.56 13.85
N LEU A 285 -6.46 8.63 15.16
CA LEU A 285 -6.66 7.50 16.09
C LEU A 285 -8.09 7.40 16.63
N ARG A 286 -9.03 8.18 16.10
CA ARG A 286 -10.46 8.18 16.45
C ARG A 286 -11.28 8.48 15.19
N ALA A 287 -12.49 7.96 15.10
CA ALA A 287 -13.42 8.29 14.02
C ALA A 287 -14.07 9.65 14.28
#